data_AF-A0A3M7KLN5-F1
#
_entry.id   AF-A0A3M7KLN5-F1
#
_cell.length_a   1.000
_cell.length_b   1.000
_cell.length_c   1.000
_cell.angle_alpha   90.00
_cell.angle_beta   90.00
_cell.angle_gamma   90.00
#
_symmetry.space_group_name_H-M   'P 1'
#
loop_
_entity.id
_entity.type
_entity.pdbx_description
1 polymer ?
#
loop_
_entity_poly.entity_id
_entity_poly.type
_entity_poly.pdbx_seq_one_letter_code
_entity_poly.pdbx_strand_id
1 'polypeptide(L)'
;MVWRGVVFDQLVNKHGFLKSCIILAPIWWLFHIPLFLFPGGHQAGYGLMEFTFIVIAQTFVLGWIYVNSKRSLFYVHIHHQLINGFGQAFPIFPIFIAGNFMPLWMFCILMLLMALLLLFIGNHKSKRTH
;
A
#
# COMPACT_ATOMS: atom_id res chain seq x y z
N MET A 1 -8.37 -8.28 2.60
CA MET A 1 -8.33 -9.71 2.23
C MET A 1 -8.76 -9.94 0.78
N VAL A 2 -10.01 -9.63 0.40
CA VAL A 2 -10.56 -9.89 -0.95
C VAL A 2 -9.72 -9.30 -2.08
N TRP A 3 -9.27 -8.04 -1.93
CA TRP A 3 -8.40 -7.41 -2.92
C TRP A 3 -7.15 -8.21 -3.28
N ARG A 4 -6.57 -8.92 -2.30
CA ARG A 4 -5.31 -9.67 -2.48
C ARG A 4 -5.57 -11.14 -2.81
N GLY A 5 -6.55 -11.76 -2.16
CA GLY A 5 -6.86 -13.18 -2.35
C GLY A 5 -7.70 -13.51 -3.58
N VAL A 6 -8.41 -12.54 -4.15
CA VAL A 6 -9.28 -12.75 -5.32
C VAL A 6 -8.77 -11.95 -6.51
N VAL A 7 -8.79 -10.62 -6.40
CA VAL A 7 -8.46 -9.74 -7.54
C VAL A 7 -6.98 -9.84 -7.88
N PHE A 8 -6.10 -9.61 -6.91
CA PHE A 8 -4.65 -9.64 -7.14
C PHE A 8 -4.14 -11.03 -7.53
N ASP A 9 -4.66 -12.10 -6.94
CA ASP A 9 -4.25 -13.47 -7.28
C ASP A 9 -4.48 -13.77 -8.77
N GLN A 10 -5.68 -13.47 -9.28
CA GLN A 10 -6.01 -13.62 -10.69
C GLN A 10 -5.12 -12.76 -11.59
N LEU A 11 -4.89 -11.50 -11.22
CA LEU A 11 -4.02 -10.60 -11.97
C LEU A 11 -2.58 -11.12 -12.04
N VAL A 12 -2.02 -11.57 -10.91
CA VAL A 12 -0.63 -12.05 -10.84
C VAL A 12 -0.45 -13.32 -11.67
N ASN A 13 -1.43 -14.23 -11.64
CA ASN A 13 -1.42 -15.44 -12.48
C ASN A 13 -1.40 -15.12 -13.98
N LYS A 14 -2.08 -14.04 -14.41
CA LYS A 14 -2.25 -13.70 -15.83
C LYS A 14 -1.22 -12.71 -16.36
N HIS A 15 -0.76 -11.78 -15.54
CA HIS A 15 -0.01 -10.60 -15.98
C HIS A 15 1.34 -10.41 -15.27
N GLY A 16 1.64 -11.22 -14.24
CA GLY A 16 2.83 -11.09 -13.43
C GLY A 16 2.74 -9.92 -12.42
N PHE A 17 3.72 -9.85 -11.53
CA PHE A 17 3.69 -8.98 -10.35
C PHE A 17 3.51 -7.49 -10.68
N LEU A 18 4.39 -6.91 -11.51
CA LEU A 18 4.40 -5.47 -11.79
C LEU A 18 3.09 -4.97 -12.42
N LYS A 19 2.62 -5.65 -13.47
CA LYS A 19 1.36 -5.29 -14.16
C LYS A 19 0.16 -5.41 -13.21
N SER A 20 0.16 -6.42 -12.34
CA SER A 20 -0.90 -6.60 -11.35
C SER A 20 -0.96 -5.47 -10.34
N CYS A 21 0.19 -4.98 -9.86
CA CYS A 21 0.26 -3.82 -8.99
C CYS A 21 -0.25 -2.54 -9.69
N ILE A 22 0.16 -2.31 -10.94
CA ILE A 22 -0.26 -1.14 -11.73
C ILE A 22 -1.78 -1.14 -11.97
N ILE A 23 -2.38 -2.32 -12.21
CA ILE A 23 -3.83 -2.45 -12.39
C ILE A 23 -4.57 -2.29 -11.06
N LEU A 24 -4.09 -2.91 -9.99
CA LEU A 24 -4.81 -2.92 -8.71
C LEU A 24 -4.75 -1.58 -7.98
N ALA A 25 -3.64 -0.83 -8.07
CA ALA A 25 -3.47 0.44 -7.38
C ALA A 25 -4.62 1.45 -7.66
N PRO A 26 -4.98 1.78 -8.91
CA PRO A 26 -6.08 2.71 -9.19
C PRO A 26 -7.45 2.17 -8.77
N ILE A 27 -7.70 0.87 -8.93
CA ILE A 27 -8.96 0.24 -8.48
C ILE A 27 -9.10 0.40 -6.97
N TRP A 28 -8.03 0.10 -6.23
CA TRP A 28 -8.02 0.19 -4.79
C TRP A 28 -8.09 1.65 -4.33
N TRP A 29 -7.44 2.59 -5.01
CA TRP A 29 -7.55 4.03 -4.76
C TRP A 29 -8.99 4.52 -4.93
N LEU A 30 -9.63 4.22 -6.07
CA LEU A 30 -11.01 4.61 -6.38
C LEU A 30 -12.01 4.09 -5.37
N PHE A 31 -11.83 2.85 -4.89
CA PHE A 31 -12.69 2.27 -3.86
C PHE A 31 -12.72 3.09 -2.56
N HIS A 32 -11.66 3.82 -2.23
CA HIS A 32 -11.57 4.62 -1.01
C HIS A 32 -11.96 6.09 -1.21
N ILE A 33 -12.21 6.54 -2.44
CA ILE A 33 -12.60 7.92 -2.71
C ILE A 33 -13.81 8.39 -1.89
N PRO A 34 -14.85 7.57 -1.63
CA PRO A 34 -15.94 7.98 -0.76
C PRO A 34 -15.50 8.49 0.62
N LEU A 35 -14.36 8.03 1.15
CA LEU A 35 -13.82 8.50 2.45
C LEU A 35 -13.38 9.97 2.42
N PHE A 36 -13.08 10.52 1.25
CA PHE A 36 -12.64 11.91 1.07
C PHE A 36 -13.80 12.85 0.75
N LEU A 37 -15.00 12.32 0.48
CA LEU A 37 -16.19 13.09 0.16
C LEU A 37 -16.98 13.53 1.41
N PHE A 38 -16.60 13.04 2.59
CA PHE A 38 -17.21 13.46 3.85
C PHE A 38 -16.89 14.93 4.18
N PRO A 39 -17.83 15.68 4.79
CA PRO A 39 -17.55 17.01 5.30
C PRO A 39 -16.36 16.98 6.28
N GLY A 40 -15.35 17.81 6.03
CA GLY A 40 -14.08 17.80 6.78
C GLY A 40 -12.99 16.90 6.19
N GLY A 41 -13.27 16.19 5.08
CA GLY A 41 -12.30 15.33 4.39
C GLY A 41 -12.01 14.03 5.13
N HIS A 42 -10.87 13.41 4.82
CA HIS A 42 -10.48 12.16 5.46
C HIS A 42 -10.19 12.38 6.96
N GLN A 43 -10.67 11.48 7.82
CA GLN A 43 -10.62 11.61 9.30
C GLN A 43 -9.21 11.81 9.87
N ALA A 44 -8.19 11.31 9.17
CA ALA A 44 -6.79 11.46 9.55
C ALA A 44 -6.17 12.82 9.16
N GLY A 45 -6.93 13.72 8.52
CA GLY A 45 -6.49 15.09 8.20
C GLY A 45 -5.53 15.21 7.01
N TYR A 46 -5.48 14.22 6.12
CA TYR A 46 -4.67 14.26 4.90
C TYR A 46 -5.54 14.23 3.62
N GLY A 47 -4.97 14.67 2.50
CA GLY A 47 -5.67 14.82 1.24
C GLY A 47 -5.47 13.64 0.28
N LEU A 48 -6.01 13.80 -0.94
CA LEU A 48 -5.89 12.79 -2.00
C LEU A 48 -4.43 12.57 -2.45
N MET A 49 -3.57 13.58 -2.33
CA MET A 49 -2.19 13.49 -2.76
C MET A 49 -1.40 12.52 -1.87
N GLU A 50 -1.45 12.69 -0.55
CA GLU A 50 -0.81 11.79 0.40
C GLU A 50 -1.41 10.39 0.31
N PHE A 51 -2.73 10.30 0.19
CA PHE A 51 -3.43 9.04 0.01
C PHE A 51 -2.94 8.27 -1.21
N THR A 52 -2.71 8.96 -2.33
CA THR A 52 -2.20 8.35 -3.57
C THR A 52 -0.85 7.66 -3.34
N PHE A 53 0.08 8.34 -2.65
CA PHE A 53 1.38 7.75 -2.34
C PHE A 53 1.29 6.54 -1.41
N ILE A 54 0.44 6.62 -0.39
CA ILE A 54 0.18 5.49 0.53
C ILE A 54 -0.38 4.29 -0.24
N VAL A 55 -1.38 4.50 -1.10
CA VAL A 55 -2.02 3.43 -1.88
C VAL A 55 -1.04 2.77 -2.82
N ILE A 56 -0.23 3.55 -3.54
CA ILE A 56 0.80 3.01 -4.44
C ILE A 56 1.77 2.16 -3.63
N ALA A 57 2.38 2.72 -2.59
CA ALA A 57 3.38 1.99 -1.79
C ALA A 57 2.80 0.70 -1.18
N GLN A 58 1.63 0.79 -0.54
CA GLN A 58 0.96 -0.36 0.06
C GLN A 58 0.56 -1.42 -0.96
N THR A 59 0.19 -1.04 -2.19
CA THR A 59 -0.13 -2.02 -3.24
C THR A 59 1.08 -2.89 -3.57
N PHE A 60 2.25 -2.27 -3.74
CA PHE A 60 3.49 -2.98 -4.05
C PHE A 60 4.01 -3.80 -2.87
N VAL A 61 4.01 -3.24 -1.65
CA VAL A 61 4.48 -3.95 -0.46
C VAL A 61 3.60 -5.17 -0.16
N LEU A 62 2.28 -4.99 -0.11
CA LEU A 62 1.37 -6.11 0.16
C LEU A 62 1.40 -7.15 -0.96
N GLY A 63 1.52 -6.72 -2.22
CA GLY A 63 1.67 -7.63 -3.35
C GLY A 63 2.96 -8.44 -3.25
N TRP A 64 4.08 -7.82 -2.86
CA TRP A 64 5.36 -8.50 -2.70
C TRP A 64 5.29 -9.52 -1.56
N ILE A 65 4.72 -9.13 -0.41
CA ILE A 65 4.49 -10.04 0.73
C ILE A 65 3.66 -11.23 0.28
N TYR A 66 2.55 -10.99 -0.44
CA TYR A 66 1.68 -12.05 -0.93
C TYR A 66 2.44 -13.05 -1.81
N VAL A 67 3.17 -12.57 -2.83
CA VAL A 67 3.90 -13.45 -3.76
C VAL A 67 5.03 -14.22 -3.05
N ASN A 68 5.80 -13.55 -2.18
CA ASN A 68 6.96 -14.17 -1.52
C ASN A 68 6.57 -15.07 -0.33
N SER A 69 5.38 -14.90 0.23
CA SER A 69 4.86 -15.76 1.31
C SER A 69 4.03 -16.94 0.80
N LYS A 70 4.23 -17.36 -0.45
CA LYS A 70 3.44 -18.41 -1.12
C LYS A 70 1.93 -18.14 -1.04
N ARG A 71 1.52 -16.89 -1.30
CA ARG A 71 0.12 -16.43 -1.33
C ARG A 71 -0.59 -16.47 0.01
N SER A 72 0.15 -16.32 1.11
CA SER A 72 -0.44 -16.28 2.45
C SER A 72 -1.15 -14.94 2.71
N LEU A 73 -2.47 -15.02 2.89
CA LEU A 73 -3.28 -13.85 3.28
C LEU A 73 -3.05 -13.44 4.74
N PHE A 74 -2.53 -14.34 5.57
CA PHE A 74 -2.23 -14.04 6.96
C PHE A 74 -1.17 -12.95 7.09
N TYR A 75 -0.02 -13.10 6.42
CA TYR A 75 1.05 -12.09 6.47
C TYR A 75 0.63 -10.76 5.85
N VAL A 76 -0.13 -10.81 4.75
CA VAL A 76 -0.72 -9.61 4.12
C VAL A 76 -1.62 -8.87 5.11
N HIS A 77 -2.45 -9.59 5.85
CA HIS A 77 -3.36 -8.97 6.81
C HIS A 77 -2.63 -8.39 8.01
N ILE A 78 -1.72 -9.15 8.61
CA ILE A 78 -0.92 -8.67 9.73
C ILE A 78 -0.16 -7.39 9.34
N HIS A 79 0.49 -7.37 8.17
CA HIS A 79 1.16 -6.16 7.69
C HIS A 79 0.20 -4.98 7.53
N HIS A 80 -0.95 -5.18 6.88
CA HIS A 80 -1.93 -4.13 6.67
C HIS A 80 -2.48 -3.59 8.01
N GLN A 81 -2.76 -4.46 8.98
CA GLN A 81 -3.23 -4.03 10.30
C GLN A 81 -2.14 -3.34 11.11
N LEU A 82 -0.88 -3.78 11.00
CA LEU A 82 0.24 -3.10 11.64
C LEU A 82 0.36 -1.68 11.11
N ILE A 83 0.30 -1.47 9.80
CA ILE A 83 0.39 -0.11 9.21
C ILE A 83 -0.75 0.78 9.71
N ASN A 84 -1.98 0.27 9.73
CA ASN A 84 -3.12 1.01 10.28
C ASN A 84 -2.94 1.32 11.77
N GLY A 85 -2.47 0.36 12.56
CA GLY A 85 -2.21 0.52 13.98
C GLY A 85 -1.08 1.51 14.28
N PHE A 86 0.05 1.38 13.60
CA PHE A 86 1.19 2.30 13.71
C PHE A 86 0.81 3.73 13.32
N GLY A 87 -0.01 3.91 12.28
CA GLY A 87 -0.52 5.21 11.89
C GLY A 87 -1.34 5.90 13.00
N GLN A 88 -2.07 5.12 13.81
CA GLN A 88 -2.85 5.64 14.94
C GLN A 88 -2.04 5.76 16.23
N ALA A 89 -1.09 4.85 16.47
CA ALA A 89 -0.29 4.80 17.70
C ALA A 89 0.82 5.88 17.73
N PHE A 90 1.31 6.28 16.56
CA PHE A 90 2.33 7.32 16.43
C PHE A 90 1.71 8.61 15.88
N PRO A 91 2.25 9.79 16.22
CA PRO A 91 1.75 11.08 15.74
C PRO A 91 2.17 11.32 14.28
N ILE A 92 1.71 10.45 13.37
CA ILE A 92 1.99 10.51 11.93
C ILE A 92 0.91 11.33 11.22
N PHE A 93 -0.34 11.23 11.66
CA PHE A 93 -1.47 11.89 11.01
C PHE A 93 -1.58 13.37 11.39
N PRO A 94 -1.73 14.30 10.42
CA PRO A 94 -1.79 15.74 10.66
C PRO A 94 -2.82 16.16 11.72
N ILE A 95 -3.93 15.44 11.82
CA ILE A 95 -4.98 15.70 12.82
C ILE A 95 -4.48 15.63 14.27
N PHE A 96 -3.46 14.81 14.55
CA PHE A 96 -2.90 14.67 15.89
C PHE A 96 -1.78 15.66 16.21
N ILE A 97 -1.32 16.44 15.21
CA ILE A 97 -0.13 17.30 15.30
C ILE A 97 -0.37 18.68 14.68
N ALA A 98 -1.54 19.25 14.97
CA ALA A 98 -1.91 20.61 14.57
C ALA A 98 -1.73 20.89 13.06
N GLY A 99 -1.99 19.89 12.21
CA GLY A 99 -1.87 20.03 10.76
C GLY A 99 -0.44 19.94 10.23
N ASN A 100 0.56 19.52 11.01
CA ASN A 100 1.91 19.31 10.49
C ASN A 100 1.95 18.06 9.59
N PHE A 101 2.21 18.24 8.29
CA PHE A 101 2.29 17.16 7.32
C PHE A 101 3.66 16.46 7.26
N MET A 102 4.70 17.00 7.90
CA MET A 102 6.06 16.48 7.79
C MET A 102 6.18 14.98 8.16
N PRO A 103 5.61 14.49 9.29
CA PRO A 103 5.70 13.07 9.65
C PRO A 103 5.00 12.16 8.63
N LEU A 104 3.87 12.59 8.10
CA LEU A 104 3.13 11.86 7.07
C LEU A 104 3.94 11.75 5.78
N TRP A 105 4.57 12.84 5.33
CA TRP A 105 5.42 12.83 4.13
C TRP A 105 6.64 11.93 4.31
N MET A 106 7.29 11.97 5.48
CA MET A 106 8.38 11.06 5.80
C MET A 106 7.93 9.60 5.73
N PHE A 107 6.77 9.28 6.31
CA PHE A 107 6.18 7.95 6.24
C PHE A 107 5.89 7.52 4.80
N CYS A 108 5.28 8.39 3.98
CA CYS A 108 5.03 8.13 2.56
C CYS A 108 6.32 7.85 1.79
N ILE A 109 7.38 8.65 1.99
CA ILE A 109 8.67 8.47 1.34
C ILE A 109 9.29 7.12 1.74
N LEU A 110 9.32 6.80 3.03
CA LEU A 110 9.86 5.53 3.52
C LEU A 110 9.10 4.33 2.93
N MET A 111 7.78 4.42 2.86
CA MET A 111 6.93 3.39 2.26
C MET A 111 7.20 3.21 0.76
N LEU A 112 7.39 4.30 0.02
CA LEU A 112 7.74 4.26 -1.41
C LEU A 112 9.15 3.68 -1.63
N LEU A 113 10.13 4.08 -0.82
CA LEU A 113 11.48 3.52 -0.88
C LEU A 113 11.48 2.02 -0.59
N MET A 114 10.70 1.58 0.41
CA MET A 114 10.49 0.16 0.69
C MET A 114 9.87 -0.55 -0.52
N ALA A 115 8.82 0.00 -1.11
CA ALA A 115 8.17 -0.57 -2.29
C ALA A 115 9.15 -0.71 -3.48
N LEU A 116 9.97 0.30 -3.74
CA LEU A 116 11.01 0.28 -4.77
C LEU A 116 12.06 -0.78 -4.47
N LEU A 117 12.58 -0.83 -3.24
CA LEU A 117 13.56 -1.84 -2.82
C LEU A 117 13.04 -3.26 -3.04
N LEU A 118 11.80 -3.54 -2.61
CA LEU A 118 11.17 -4.86 -2.78
C LEU A 118 10.95 -5.21 -4.26
N LEU A 119 10.61 -4.23 -5.09
CA LEU A 119 10.51 -4.40 -6.54
C LEU A 119 11.87 -4.78 -7.15
N PHE A 120 12.95 -4.11 -6.76
CA PHE A 120 14.31 -4.43 -7.23
C PHE A 120 14.75 -5.82 -6.78
N ILE A 121 14.51 -6.18 -5.51
CA ILE A 121 14.83 -7.53 -4.99
C ILE A 121 14.04 -8.61 -5.74
N GLY A 122 12.75 -8.36 -6.02
CA GLY A 122 11.89 -9.27 -6.78
C GLY A 122 12.39 -9.50 -8.21
N ASN A 123 12.74 -8.43 -8.92
CA ASN A 123 13.29 -8.50 -10.28
C ASN A 123 14.63 -9.24 -10.33
N HIS A 124 15.49 -9.08 -9.32
CA HIS A 124 16.79 -9.75 -9.29
C HIS A 124 16.67 -11.27 -9.07
N LYS A 125 15.67 -11.73 -8.28
CA LYS A 125 15.41 -13.16 -8.10
C LYS A 125 14.91 -13.81 -9.40
N SER A 126 14.00 -13.15 -10.13
CA SER A 126 13.47 -13.66 -11.39
C SER A 126 14.53 -13.85 -12.48
N LYS A 127 15.62 -13.06 -12.46
CA LYS A 127 16.72 -13.16 -13.43
C LYS A 127 17.74 -14.26 -13.14
N ARG A 128 17.78 -14.79 -11.91
CA ARG A 128 18.73 -15.86 -11.50
C ARG A 128 18.18 -17.28 -11.71
N THR A 129 16.89 -17.41 -12.00
CA THR A 129 16.19 -18.70 -12.22
C THR A 129 16.10 -19.08 -13.70
N HIS A 130 16.76 -18.32 -14.57
CA HIS A 130 16.97 -18.60 -16.00
C HIS A 130 18.47 -18.67 -16.26
#